data_AF-A0A538NN54-F1
#
_entry.id   AF-A0A538NN54-F1
#
_cell.length_a   1.000
_cell.length_b   1.000
_cell.length_c   1.000
_cell.angle_alpha   90.00
_cell.angle_beta   90.00
_cell.angle_gamma   90.00
#
_symmetry.space_group_name_H-M   'P 1'
#
loop_
_entity.id
_entity.type
_entity.pdbx_description
1 polymer ?
#
loop_
_entity_poly.entity_id
_entity_poly.type
_entity_poly.pdbx_seq_one_letter_code
_entity_poly.pdbx_strand_id
1 'polypeptide(L)'
;MKTFQSAEDAIELSKFDDSGNYRPLKTAPNLAHGWRLELARLEELQRALDYFYPGRLAVFLAWKTGQLHTTPLRETLDRQSGMYRVAAKISDDQIDNVVGDFCRSDGGCLRTILWKRDQRGTVSSAKLPLEKFDPACDQIKALGRPGSSAFAEATADKTTPAIATIPLLCQEPCNLLVAECRKVVKGKDKR
;
A
#
# COMPACT_ATOMS: atom_id res chain seq x y z
N MET A 1 -15.01 -19.47 11.01
CA MET A 1 -14.66 -18.69 9.80
C MET A 1 -15.96 -18.44 9.03
N LYS A 2 -16.29 -17.20 8.69
CA LYS A 2 -17.53 -16.85 7.95
C LYS A 2 -17.28 -16.94 6.44
N THR A 3 -18.22 -17.52 5.69
CA THR A 3 -18.10 -17.66 4.23
C THR A 3 -19.03 -16.67 3.52
N PHE A 4 -18.51 -16.04 2.48
CA PHE A 4 -19.16 -15.07 1.62
C PHE A 4 -19.10 -15.55 0.17
N GLN A 5 -20.06 -15.17 -0.66
CA GLN A 5 -20.20 -15.69 -2.02
C GLN A 5 -20.46 -14.62 -3.09
N SER A 6 -20.56 -13.35 -2.69
CA SER A 6 -20.72 -12.22 -3.60
C SER A 6 -19.48 -11.34 -3.58
N ALA A 7 -19.05 -10.87 -4.76
CA ALA A 7 -17.94 -9.93 -4.85
C ALA A 7 -18.19 -8.66 -4.02
N GLU A 8 -19.44 -8.22 -3.92
CA GLU A 8 -19.87 -7.04 -3.16
C GLU A 8 -19.64 -7.19 -1.65
N ASP A 9 -19.58 -8.41 -1.11
CA ASP A 9 -19.24 -8.65 0.30
C ASP A 9 -17.86 -8.09 0.66
N ALA A 10 -16.94 -8.03 -0.33
CA ALA A 10 -15.61 -7.43 -0.16
C ALA A 10 -15.65 -5.95 0.24
N ILE A 11 -16.73 -5.24 -0.07
CA ILE A 11 -16.92 -3.84 0.35
C ILE A 11 -16.95 -3.77 1.87
N GLU A 12 -17.81 -4.54 2.52
CA GLU A 12 -17.91 -4.56 3.98
C GLU A 12 -16.67 -5.17 4.63
N LEU A 13 -16.16 -6.28 4.08
CA LEU A 13 -14.97 -6.96 4.59
C LEU A 13 -13.73 -6.08 4.57
N SER A 14 -13.62 -5.15 3.61
CA SER A 14 -12.47 -4.25 3.52
C SER A 14 -12.54 -3.03 4.44
N LYS A 15 -13.72 -2.71 5.00
CA LYS A 15 -13.97 -1.42 5.70
C LYS A 15 -13.31 -1.32 7.06
N PHE A 16 -13.26 -2.41 7.82
CA PHE A 16 -12.82 -2.39 9.21
C PHE A 16 -11.69 -3.39 9.46
N ASP A 17 -10.87 -3.13 10.47
CA ASP A 17 -9.89 -4.10 10.99
C ASP A 17 -10.51 -5.01 12.06
N ASP A 18 -9.72 -5.93 12.61
CA ASP A 18 -10.19 -6.86 13.65
C ASP A 18 -10.68 -6.18 14.93
N SER A 19 -10.24 -4.94 15.19
CA SER A 19 -10.69 -4.14 16.34
C SER A 19 -11.92 -3.29 16.03
N GLY A 20 -12.48 -3.39 14.82
CA GLY A 20 -13.62 -2.60 14.37
C GLY A 20 -13.25 -1.17 13.96
N ASN A 21 -11.96 -0.82 13.87
CA ASN A 21 -11.56 0.51 13.42
C ASN A 21 -11.68 0.62 11.90
N TYR A 22 -12.12 1.78 11.42
CA TYR A 22 -12.20 2.04 9.98
C TYR A 22 -10.81 2.00 9.34
N ARG A 23 -10.71 1.41 8.15
CA ARG A 23 -9.49 1.27 7.35
C ARG A 23 -9.45 2.32 6.24
N PRO A 24 -8.93 3.54 6.50
CA PRO A 24 -8.78 4.55 5.45
C PRO A 24 -7.74 4.15 4.42
N LEU A 25 -6.72 3.36 4.83
CA LEU A 25 -5.71 2.81 3.95
C LEU A 25 -5.95 1.32 3.73
N LYS A 26 -6.55 0.98 2.60
CA LYS A 26 -6.88 -0.41 2.26
C LYS A 26 -5.67 -1.33 2.10
N THR A 27 -4.49 -0.76 1.88
CA THR A 27 -3.20 -1.47 1.75
C THR A 27 -2.40 -1.50 3.05
N ALA A 28 -2.97 -1.09 4.19
CA ALA A 28 -2.34 -1.33 5.49
C ALA A 28 -2.46 -2.82 5.87
N PRO A 29 -1.48 -3.39 6.60
CA PRO A 29 -1.44 -4.82 6.96
C PRO A 29 -2.39 -5.15 8.13
N ASN A 30 -3.65 -4.74 8.01
CA ASN A 30 -4.66 -4.84 9.06
C ASN A 30 -6.05 -5.20 8.49
N LEU A 31 -6.10 -5.92 7.36
CA LEU A 31 -7.36 -6.47 6.88
C LEU A 31 -7.87 -7.46 7.91
N ALA A 32 -9.15 -7.35 8.29
CA ALA A 32 -9.74 -8.24 9.27
C ALA A 32 -9.61 -9.70 8.85
N HIS A 33 -9.47 -10.60 9.81
CA HIS A 33 -9.32 -12.04 9.59
C HIS A 33 -10.64 -12.79 9.81
N GLY A 34 -10.62 -14.11 9.69
CA GLY A 34 -11.75 -14.98 10.08
C GLY A 34 -12.88 -15.08 9.06
N TRP A 35 -12.66 -14.63 7.83
CA TRP A 35 -13.60 -14.77 6.71
C TRP A 35 -12.97 -15.51 5.53
N ARG A 36 -13.84 -16.00 4.65
CA ARG A 36 -13.52 -16.59 3.36
C ARG A 36 -14.49 -16.04 2.32
N LEU A 37 -14.00 -15.69 1.15
CA LEU A 37 -14.82 -15.27 0.01
C LEU A 37 -14.63 -16.27 -1.13
N GLU A 38 -15.70 -16.96 -1.52
CA GLU A 38 -15.71 -17.96 -2.57
C GLU A 38 -16.45 -17.41 -3.79
N LEU A 39 -15.77 -17.30 -4.92
CA LEU A 39 -16.31 -16.69 -6.14
C LEU A 39 -16.16 -17.69 -7.29
N ALA A 40 -17.21 -17.82 -8.10
CA ALA A 40 -17.24 -18.81 -9.16
C ALA A 40 -16.55 -18.33 -10.45
N ARG A 41 -16.50 -17.01 -10.66
CA ARG A 41 -16.05 -16.41 -11.93
C ARG A 41 -14.88 -15.44 -11.76
N LEU A 42 -14.05 -15.36 -12.79
CA LEU A 42 -12.89 -14.46 -12.81
C LEU A 42 -13.30 -12.99 -12.72
N GLU A 43 -14.41 -12.59 -13.34
CA GLU A 43 -14.89 -11.20 -13.29
C GLU A 43 -15.32 -10.81 -11.86
N GLU A 44 -15.85 -11.76 -11.10
CA GLU A 44 -16.20 -11.56 -9.69
C GLU A 44 -14.94 -11.41 -8.84
N LEU A 45 -13.93 -12.24 -9.07
CA LEU A 45 -12.63 -12.13 -8.41
C LEU A 45 -11.99 -10.77 -8.67
N GLN A 46 -11.94 -10.34 -9.94
CA GLN A 46 -11.40 -9.03 -10.30
C GLN A 46 -12.12 -7.89 -9.56
N ARG A 47 -13.45 -7.91 -9.54
CA ARG A 47 -14.26 -6.90 -8.86
C ARG A 47 -14.07 -6.92 -7.34
N ALA A 48 -13.99 -8.09 -6.73
CA ALA A 48 -13.68 -8.24 -5.31
C ALA A 48 -12.29 -7.69 -4.96
N LEU A 49 -11.27 -7.96 -5.81
CA LEU A 49 -9.93 -7.40 -5.64
C LEU A 49 -9.92 -5.88 -5.74
N ASP A 50 -10.72 -5.28 -6.63
CA ASP A 50 -10.87 -3.82 -6.70
C ASP A 50 -11.58 -3.23 -5.47
N TYR A 51 -12.49 -3.96 -4.82
CA TYR A 51 -13.06 -3.53 -3.54
C TYR A 51 -12.05 -3.63 -2.39
N PHE A 52 -11.25 -4.71 -2.34
CA PHE A 52 -10.19 -4.85 -1.33
C PHE A 52 -9.05 -3.86 -1.53
N TYR A 53 -8.60 -3.69 -2.77
CA TYR A 53 -7.40 -2.93 -3.14
C TYR A 53 -7.67 -2.06 -4.38
N PRO A 54 -8.42 -0.95 -4.22
CA PRO A 54 -8.87 -0.12 -5.33
C PRO A 54 -7.75 0.30 -6.29
N GLY A 55 -7.93 -0.06 -7.57
CA GLY A 55 -7.06 0.30 -8.67
C GLY A 55 -5.69 -0.39 -8.67
N ARG A 56 -5.42 -1.33 -7.76
CA ARG A 56 -4.09 -1.96 -7.67
C ARG A 56 -3.83 -2.95 -8.81
N LEU A 57 -4.86 -3.63 -9.30
CA LEU A 57 -4.71 -4.54 -10.44
C LEU A 57 -4.39 -3.76 -11.74
N ALA A 58 -5.06 -2.63 -11.97
CA ALA A 58 -4.78 -1.76 -13.11
C ALA A 58 -3.35 -1.21 -13.07
N VAL A 59 -2.88 -0.82 -11.89
CA VAL A 59 -1.52 -0.34 -11.68
C VAL A 59 -0.48 -1.44 -11.91
N PHE A 60 -0.76 -2.66 -11.43
CA PHE A 60 0.08 -3.81 -11.70
C PHE A 60 0.17 -4.11 -13.21
N LEU A 61 -0.96 -4.06 -13.92
CA LEU A 61 -0.98 -4.25 -15.36
C LEU A 61 -0.14 -3.19 -16.08
N ALA A 62 -0.32 -1.91 -15.74
CA ALA A 62 0.46 -0.82 -16.32
C ALA A 62 1.96 -0.97 -16.05
N TRP A 63 2.35 -1.47 -14.87
CA TRP A 63 3.75 -1.75 -14.56
C TRP A 63 4.29 -2.91 -15.41
N LYS A 64 3.53 -4.00 -15.49
CA LYS A 64 3.89 -5.20 -16.27
C LYS A 64 4.04 -4.89 -17.77
N THR A 65 3.28 -3.92 -18.29
CA THR A 65 3.36 -3.47 -19.69
C THR A 65 4.34 -2.32 -19.93
N GLY A 66 5.08 -1.87 -18.90
CA GLY A 66 6.03 -0.76 -19.02
C GLY A 66 5.39 0.61 -19.24
N GLN A 67 4.10 0.77 -18.92
CA GLN A 67 3.31 1.99 -19.11
C GLN A 67 3.06 2.75 -17.80
N LEU A 68 3.52 2.24 -16.66
CA LEU A 68 3.31 2.89 -15.37
C LEU A 68 4.20 4.13 -15.23
N HIS A 69 3.56 5.27 -15.04
CA HIS A 69 4.22 6.53 -14.72
C HIS A 69 4.21 6.73 -13.21
N THR A 70 5.32 7.21 -12.64
CA THR A 70 5.43 7.52 -11.22
C THR A 70 5.55 9.03 -11.02
N THR A 71 4.97 9.52 -9.93
CA THR A 71 4.96 10.95 -9.61
C THR A 71 5.80 11.20 -8.35
N PRO A 72 6.84 12.05 -8.40
CA PRO A 72 7.65 12.35 -7.23
C PRO A 72 6.87 13.03 -6.10
N LEU A 73 7.33 12.85 -4.85
CA LEU A 73 6.68 13.44 -3.69
C LEU A 73 6.64 14.96 -3.70
N ARG A 74 7.73 15.61 -4.09
CA ARG A 74 7.76 17.08 -4.22
C ARG A 74 6.66 17.58 -5.16
N GLU A 75 6.51 16.92 -6.31
CA GLU A 75 5.49 17.27 -7.29
C GLU A 75 4.05 17.06 -6.74
N THR A 76 3.79 15.94 -6.05
CA THR A 76 2.49 15.71 -5.41
C THR A 76 2.20 16.76 -4.34
N LEU A 77 3.18 17.18 -3.55
CA LEU A 77 3.01 18.20 -2.53
C LEU A 77 2.78 19.59 -3.11
N ASP A 78 3.47 19.94 -4.20
CA ASP A 78 3.34 21.24 -4.87
C ASP A 78 1.97 21.42 -5.55
N ARG A 79 1.30 20.34 -5.94
CA ARG A 79 -0.09 20.37 -6.43
C ARG A 79 -1.13 20.70 -5.35
N GLN A 80 -0.78 20.61 -4.07
CA GLN A 80 -1.75 20.75 -2.98
C GLN A 80 -2.17 22.22 -2.81
N SER A 81 -3.47 22.42 -2.61
CA SER A 81 -4.06 23.74 -2.41
C SER A 81 -4.77 23.85 -1.04
N GLY A 82 -5.36 25.01 -0.77
CA GLY A 82 -6.14 25.26 0.45
C GLY A 82 -5.38 24.92 1.74
N MET A 83 -6.03 24.17 2.63
CA MET A 83 -5.45 23.81 3.93
C MET A 83 -4.22 22.89 3.82
N TYR A 84 -4.01 22.22 2.69
CA TYR A 84 -2.90 21.27 2.46
C TYR A 84 -1.69 21.91 1.77
N ARG A 85 -1.82 23.10 1.18
CA ARG A 85 -0.72 23.85 0.53
C ARG A 85 0.54 23.96 1.39
N VAL A 86 0.37 24.05 2.71
CA VAL A 86 1.50 24.15 3.67
C VAL A 86 2.39 22.90 3.68
N ALA A 87 1.88 21.73 3.26
CA ALA A 87 2.64 20.49 3.23
C ALA A 87 3.86 20.54 2.30
N ALA A 88 3.81 21.36 1.23
CA ALA A 88 4.94 21.57 0.32
C ALA A 88 6.20 22.15 1.02
N LYS A 89 6.04 22.81 2.17
CA LYS A 89 7.15 23.39 2.94
C LYS A 89 7.95 22.37 3.75
N ILE A 90 7.61 21.08 3.69
CA ILE A 90 8.31 20.03 4.45
C ILE A 90 9.79 19.93 4.04
N SER A 91 10.72 19.87 4.99
CA SER A 91 12.15 19.71 4.68
C SER A 91 12.48 18.29 4.24
N ASP A 92 13.64 18.08 3.62
CA ASP A 92 14.09 16.75 3.22
C ASP A 92 14.23 15.79 4.41
N ASP A 93 14.81 16.26 5.53
CA ASP A 93 14.89 15.46 6.76
C ASP A 93 13.50 15.09 7.30
N GLN A 94 12.54 16.00 7.19
CA GLN A 94 11.16 15.71 7.62
C GLN A 94 10.48 14.71 6.69
N ILE A 95 10.73 14.78 5.38
CA ILE A 95 10.28 13.76 4.43
C ILE A 95 10.85 12.41 4.82
N ASP A 96 12.16 12.35 5.09
CA ASP A 96 12.85 11.12 5.42
C ASP A 96 12.21 10.42 6.63
N ASN A 97 11.92 11.19 7.68
CA ASN A 97 11.21 10.73 8.87
C ASN A 97 9.77 10.31 8.58
N VAL A 98 8.95 11.19 8.00
CA VAL A 98 7.51 10.93 7.83
C VAL A 98 7.25 9.76 6.88
N VAL A 99 8.05 9.62 5.82
CA VAL A 99 7.94 8.49 4.89
C VAL A 99 8.44 7.21 5.57
N GLY A 100 9.53 7.27 6.33
CA GLY A 100 10.03 6.17 7.14
C GLY A 100 8.97 5.61 8.10
N ASP A 101 8.29 6.50 8.82
CA ASP A 101 7.29 6.11 9.81
C ASP A 101 5.97 5.69 9.18
N PHE A 102 5.46 6.45 8.21
CA PHE A 102 4.13 6.22 7.63
C PHE A 102 4.12 5.05 6.67
N CYS A 103 5.16 4.90 5.83
CA CYS A 103 5.14 3.93 4.75
C CYS A 103 5.74 2.58 5.10
N ARG A 104 6.40 2.42 6.27
CA ARG A 104 7.01 1.13 6.67
C ARG A 104 6.02 -0.04 6.49
N SER A 105 6.55 -1.19 6.09
CA SER A 105 5.70 -2.35 5.86
C SER A 105 5.09 -2.87 7.17
N ASP A 106 5.78 -2.70 8.31
CA ASP A 106 5.27 -3.11 9.62
C ASP A 106 4.31 -2.06 10.19
N GLY A 107 3.02 -2.35 10.05
CA GLY A 107 1.93 -1.51 10.56
C GLY A 107 1.62 -0.24 9.75
N GLY A 108 2.45 0.13 8.76
CA GLY A 108 2.22 1.31 7.91
C GLY A 108 1.45 0.97 6.63
N CYS A 109 2.16 0.49 5.61
CA CYS A 109 1.58 0.21 4.30
C CYS A 109 2.32 -0.92 3.59
N LEU A 110 1.59 -1.82 2.95
CA LEU A 110 2.15 -2.92 2.14
C LEU A 110 2.48 -2.55 0.70
N ARG A 111 2.30 -1.29 0.30
CA ARG A 111 2.67 -0.89 -1.06
C ARG A 111 4.19 -0.75 -1.19
N THR A 112 4.75 -1.25 -2.28
CA THR A 112 6.14 -1.02 -2.71
C THR A 112 6.25 0.39 -3.31
N ILE A 113 7.19 1.19 -2.83
CA ILE A 113 7.36 2.58 -3.27
C ILE A 113 8.13 2.62 -4.59
N LEU A 114 7.49 3.12 -5.66
CA LEU A 114 8.14 3.33 -6.96
C LEU A 114 8.48 4.79 -7.24
N TRP A 115 7.74 5.72 -6.64
CA TRP A 115 8.02 7.15 -6.74
C TRP A 115 9.30 7.53 -5.99
N LYS A 116 9.90 8.65 -6.40
CA LYS A 116 11.09 9.24 -5.80
C LYS A 116 10.71 10.47 -4.97
N ARG A 117 11.61 10.94 -4.11
CA ARG A 117 11.41 12.18 -3.35
C ARG A 117 11.22 13.35 -4.30
N ASP A 118 12.11 13.50 -5.28
CA ASP A 118 12.16 14.60 -6.22
C ASP A 118 12.52 14.13 -7.65
N GLN A 119 12.53 15.07 -8.59
CA GLN A 119 12.86 14.82 -10.01
C GLN A 119 14.32 14.40 -10.22
N ARG A 120 15.20 14.62 -9.23
CA ARG A 120 16.61 14.18 -9.30
C ARG A 120 16.78 12.69 -9.00
N GLY A 121 15.68 11.99 -8.71
CA GLY A 121 15.70 10.56 -8.42
C GLY A 121 16.08 10.21 -6.97
N THR A 122 16.09 11.21 -6.07
CA THR A 122 16.43 11.00 -4.66
C THR A 122 15.50 9.96 -4.03
N VAL A 123 16.05 9.02 -3.26
CA VAL A 123 15.25 8.00 -2.57
C VAL A 123 14.24 8.66 -1.62
N SER A 124 13.06 8.06 -1.52
CA SER A 124 11.95 8.63 -0.75
C SER A 124 12.26 8.73 0.74
N SER A 125 12.92 7.71 1.31
CA SER A 125 13.45 7.72 2.67
C SER A 125 14.61 6.74 2.82
N ALA A 126 15.67 7.16 3.51
CA ALA A 126 16.80 6.32 3.91
C ALA A 126 16.49 5.48 5.17
N LYS A 127 15.36 5.74 5.84
CA LYS A 127 14.90 4.98 7.01
C LYS A 127 14.09 3.74 6.66
N LEU A 128 13.73 3.58 5.39
CA LEU A 128 13.05 2.38 4.91
C LEU A 128 14.09 1.38 4.39
N PRO A 129 13.85 0.07 4.62
CA PRO A 129 14.73 -0.97 4.10
C PRO A 129 14.63 -1.04 2.56
N LEU A 130 15.66 -1.58 1.89
CA LEU A 130 15.75 -1.58 0.42
C LEU A 130 14.58 -2.34 -0.24
N GLU A 131 14.11 -3.40 0.41
CA GLU A 131 12.96 -4.22 0.04
C GLU A 131 11.71 -3.38 -0.16
N LYS A 132 11.60 -2.24 0.53
CA LYS A 132 10.45 -1.34 0.42
C LYS A 132 10.31 -0.71 -0.98
N PHE A 133 11.40 -0.70 -1.73
CA PHE A 133 11.50 -0.11 -3.05
C PHE A 133 11.62 -1.17 -4.15
N ASP A 134 11.63 -2.45 -3.80
CA ASP A 134 11.78 -3.56 -4.75
C ASP A 134 10.41 -4.22 -5.06
N PRO A 135 9.91 -4.13 -6.31
CA PRO A 135 8.69 -4.81 -6.74
C PRO A 135 8.75 -6.34 -6.65
N ALA A 136 9.95 -6.94 -6.63
CA ALA A 136 10.14 -8.37 -6.47
C ALA A 136 9.99 -8.83 -5.01
N CYS A 137 10.06 -7.92 -4.04
CA CYS A 137 9.91 -8.23 -2.62
C CYS A 137 8.45 -8.23 -2.17
N ASP A 138 8.02 -9.35 -1.61
CA ASP A 138 6.77 -9.46 -0.87
C ASP A 138 6.85 -8.68 0.46
N GLN A 139 6.11 -7.57 0.53
CA GLN A 139 6.12 -6.66 1.66
C GLN A 139 5.56 -7.27 2.95
N ILE A 140 4.82 -8.39 2.88
CA ILE A 140 4.40 -9.15 4.07
C ILE A 140 5.57 -9.98 4.61
N LYS A 141 6.32 -10.66 3.73
CA LYS A 141 7.46 -11.50 4.13
C LYS A 141 8.62 -10.66 4.67
N ALA A 142 8.80 -9.45 4.13
CA ALA A 142 9.76 -8.48 4.65
C ALA A 142 9.55 -8.11 6.14
N LEU A 143 8.39 -8.45 6.72
CA LEU A 143 8.09 -8.26 8.15
C LEU A 143 8.66 -9.34 9.06
N GLY A 144 9.27 -10.39 8.50
CA GLY A 144 9.70 -11.56 9.28
C GLY A 144 8.54 -12.33 9.93
N ARG A 145 7.28 -11.99 9.60
CA ARG A 145 6.12 -12.77 10.01
C ARG A 145 5.99 -13.98 9.08
N PRO A 146 5.75 -15.19 9.60
CA PRO A 146 5.30 -16.28 8.75
C PRO A 146 4.03 -15.79 8.06
N GLY A 147 4.08 -15.67 6.73
CA GLY A 147 2.90 -15.29 5.97
C GLY A 147 1.77 -16.27 6.29
N SER A 148 0.52 -15.87 6.08
CA SER A 148 -0.63 -16.78 6.15
C SER A 148 -0.63 -17.78 4.97
N SER A 149 0.55 -18.26 4.57
CA SER A 149 0.75 -19.33 3.60
C SER A 149 0.29 -20.68 4.13
N ALA A 150 -0.25 -20.78 5.35
CA ALA A 150 -0.85 -22.02 5.84
C ALA A 150 -1.92 -22.59 4.88
N PHE A 151 -2.61 -21.74 4.11
CA PHE A 151 -3.51 -22.20 3.03
C PHE A 151 -2.79 -22.60 1.73
N ALA A 152 -1.65 -21.98 1.42
CA ALA A 152 -0.81 -22.34 0.28
C ALA A 152 0.00 -23.63 0.52
N GLU A 153 0.41 -23.88 1.76
CA GLU A 153 1.17 -25.06 2.17
C GLU A 153 0.32 -26.32 2.18
N ALA A 154 -0.99 -26.21 2.45
CA ALA A 154 -1.90 -27.35 2.45
C ALA A 154 -2.16 -27.97 1.06
N THR A 155 -1.68 -27.34 -0.02
CA THR A 155 -1.85 -27.83 -1.41
C THR A 155 -0.54 -27.89 -2.21
N ALA A 156 0.60 -27.65 -1.57
CA ALA A 156 1.89 -27.60 -2.26
C ALA A 156 2.39 -29.00 -2.66
N ASP A 157 1.95 -29.45 -3.84
CA ASP A 157 2.75 -30.37 -4.64
C ASP A 157 4.07 -29.67 -5.02
N LYS A 158 5.20 -30.37 -4.84
CA LYS A 158 6.58 -29.84 -4.98
C LYS A 158 6.94 -29.40 -6.41
N THR A 159 6.00 -29.53 -7.34
CA THR A 159 6.11 -29.15 -8.75
C THR A 159 5.55 -27.74 -9.04
N THR A 160 4.90 -27.11 -8.07
CA THR A 160 4.24 -25.81 -8.29
C THR A 160 5.28 -24.67 -8.29
N PRO A 161 5.41 -23.88 -9.37
CA PRO A 161 6.30 -22.72 -9.39
C PRO A 161 5.89 -21.76 -8.26
N ALA A 162 6.88 -21.09 -7.66
CA ALA A 162 6.68 -20.11 -6.59
C ALA A 162 5.44 -19.26 -6.86
N ILE A 163 4.47 -19.28 -5.94
CA ILE A 163 3.18 -18.60 -6.07
C ILE A 163 3.44 -17.17 -6.55
N ALA A 164 2.98 -16.87 -7.76
CA ALA A 164 3.09 -15.53 -8.34
C ALA A 164 2.20 -14.59 -7.52
N THR A 165 2.80 -13.76 -6.68
CA THR A 165 2.11 -12.71 -5.93
C THR A 165 1.92 -11.49 -6.83
N ILE A 166 0.77 -10.81 -6.69
CA ILE A 166 0.55 -9.52 -7.33
C ILE A 166 1.08 -8.43 -6.38
N PRO A 167 2.15 -7.71 -6.72
CA PRO A 167 2.69 -6.68 -5.84
C PRO A 167 1.75 -5.48 -5.76
N LEU A 168 1.60 -4.93 -4.55
CA LEU A 168 0.90 -3.67 -4.35
C LEU A 168 1.85 -2.53 -4.69
N LEU A 169 1.74 -1.94 -5.87
CA LEU A 169 2.67 -0.87 -6.30
C LEU A 169 2.16 0.52 -5.89
N CYS A 170 3.09 1.38 -5.47
CA CYS A 170 2.86 2.77 -5.12
C CYS A 170 3.48 3.67 -6.19
N GLN A 171 2.71 4.10 -7.19
CA GLN A 171 3.20 5.01 -8.22
C GLN A 171 3.24 6.48 -7.79
N GLU A 172 2.50 6.85 -6.76
CA GLU A 172 2.39 8.23 -6.27
C GLU A 172 2.09 8.24 -4.75
N PRO A 173 2.62 9.21 -3.99
CA PRO A 173 2.24 9.44 -2.59
C PRO A 173 0.73 9.61 -2.41
N CYS A 174 0.15 8.92 -1.42
CA CYS A 174 -1.27 9.03 -1.16
C CYS A 174 -1.63 10.28 -0.33
N ASN A 175 -2.90 10.68 -0.37
CA ASN A 175 -3.43 11.81 0.41
C ASN A 175 -3.24 11.67 1.92
N LEU A 176 -3.14 10.44 2.44
CA LEU A 176 -2.84 10.20 3.86
C LEU A 176 -1.41 10.62 4.19
N LEU A 177 -0.43 10.30 3.34
CA LEU A 177 0.95 10.76 3.52
C LEU A 177 1.04 12.29 3.38
N VAL A 178 0.30 12.90 2.45
CA VAL A 178 0.19 14.37 2.34
C VAL A 178 -0.35 14.98 3.64
N ALA A 179 -1.36 14.35 4.26
CA ALA A 179 -1.90 14.79 5.54
C ALA A 179 -0.87 14.67 6.68
N GLU A 180 -0.07 13.62 6.73
CA GLU A 180 1.02 13.50 7.69
C GLU A 180 2.11 14.55 7.46
N CYS A 181 2.50 14.81 6.21
CA CYS A 181 3.44 15.88 5.88
C CYS A 181 2.95 17.24 6.40
N ARG A 182 1.66 17.55 6.20
CA ARG A 182 1.03 18.76 6.73
C ARG A 182 1.11 18.84 8.26
N LYS A 183 0.82 17.74 8.97
CA LYS A 183 0.89 17.71 10.45
C LYS A 183 2.29 18.02 10.94
N VAL A 184 3.31 17.42 10.31
CA VAL A 184 4.73 17.65 10.64
C VAL A 184 5.12 19.11 10.44
N VAL A 185 4.72 19.73 9.32
CA VAL A 185 5.00 21.15 9.07
C VAL A 185 4.29 22.04 10.09
N LYS A 186 2.99 21.85 10.32
CA LYS A 186 2.22 22.66 11.29
C LYS A 186 2.66 22.47 12.74
N GLY A 187 3.20 21.29 13.09
CA GLY A 187 3.75 21.02 14.42
C GLY A 187 5.02 21.81 14.75
N LYS A 188 5.69 22.38 13.73
CA LYS A 188 6.76 23.37 13.93
C LYS A 188 6.23 24.77 14.19
N ASP A 189 5.15 25.19 13.52
CA ASP A 189 4.55 26.53 13.70
C ASP A 189 3.92 26.77 15.10
N LYS A 190 3.82 25.70 15.92
CA LYS A 190 3.26 25.76 17.29
C LYS A 190 4.32 25.68 18.39
N ARG A 191 5.60 25.68 18.05
CA ARG A 191 6.72 25.66 19.00
C ARG A 191 7.48 26.97 18.98
#